data_AF-A0A2H8TVQ0-F1
#
_entry.id   AF-A0A2H8TVQ0-F1
#
_cell.length_a   1.000
_cell.length_b   1.000
_cell.length_c   1.000
_cell.angle_alpha   90.00
_cell.angle_beta   90.00
_cell.angle_gamma   90.00
#
_symmetry.space_group_name_H-M   'P 1'
#
loop_
_entity.id
_entity.type
_entity.pdbx_description
1 polymer ?
#
loop_
_entity_poly.entity_id
_entity_poly.type
_entity_poly.pdbx_seq_one_letter_code
_entity_poly.pdbx_strand_id
1 'polypeptide(L)'
;MIIDLDAHQGNGYERDFIGNSKVFIIDVFNENIYPKDTYAETAISKAVKLDYFVQDYEYLTSVESALIESLIKVKPDFIIYNAGTDILKGDKLGLLSITPEASFCLIFL
;
A
#
# COMPACT_ATOMS: atom_id res chain seq x y z
N MET A 1 3.61 -12.24 4.17
CA MET A 1 3.39 -11.13 3.21
C MET A 1 2.98 -9.91 4.01
N ILE A 2 3.42 -8.73 3.60
CA ILE A 2 2.98 -7.45 4.16
C ILE A 2 2.11 -6.78 3.09
N ILE A 3 0.94 -6.31 3.50
CA ILE A 3 0.06 -5.46 2.72
C ILE A 3 -0.02 -4.15 3.49
N ASP A 4 0.50 -3.08 2.90
CA ASP A 4 0.46 -1.75 3.47
C ASP A 4 -0.41 -0.84 2.62
N LEU A 5 -1.44 -0.29 3.28
CA LEU A 5 -2.43 0.59 2.68
C LEU A 5 -2.44 1.97 3.35
N ASP A 6 -1.40 2.31 4.13
CA ASP A 6 -1.18 3.67 4.60
C ASP A 6 -0.92 4.62 3.43
N ALA A 7 -1.30 5.89 3.56
CA ALA A 7 -1.05 6.85 2.48
C ALA A 7 0.45 7.09 2.25
N HIS A 8 1.29 6.86 3.26
CA HIS A 8 2.73 7.02 3.22
C HIS A 8 3.42 5.67 2.98
N GLN A 9 4.51 5.69 2.20
CA GLN A 9 5.36 4.51 2.01
C GLN A 9 5.88 3.98 3.35
N GLY A 10 5.81 2.66 3.56
CA GLY A 10 6.26 1.93 4.75
C GLY A 10 7.78 1.79 4.87
N ASN A 11 8.54 2.87 4.60
CA ASN A 11 9.99 2.86 4.41
C ASN A 11 10.81 2.25 5.56
N GLY A 12 10.28 2.26 6.79
CA GLY A 12 10.91 1.66 7.96
C GLY A 12 11.13 0.15 7.80
N TYR A 13 10.05 -0.62 7.66
CA TYR A 13 10.16 -2.07 7.53
C TYR A 13 10.68 -2.48 6.16
N GLU A 14 10.47 -1.67 5.11
CA GLU A 14 11.08 -1.90 3.81
C GLU A 14 12.60 -1.95 3.93
N ARG A 15 13.22 -0.97 4.61
CA ARG A 15 14.67 -0.98 4.88
C ARG A 15 15.13 -2.21 5.63
N ASP A 16 14.36 -2.64 6.64
CA ASP A 16 14.68 -3.84 7.43
C ASP A 16 14.67 -5.13 6.59
N PHE A 17 13.88 -5.16 5.52
CA PHE A 17 13.70 -6.34 4.66
C PHE A 17 14.37 -6.27 3.29
N ILE A 18 15.20 -5.25 3.01
CA ILE A 18 16.00 -5.19 1.77
C ILE A 18 16.77 -6.50 1.57
N GLY A 19 16.60 -7.11 0.40
CA GLY A 19 17.27 -8.35 0.00
C GLY A 19 16.71 -9.63 0.65
N ASN A 20 15.68 -9.54 1.48
CA ASN A 20 15.06 -10.71 2.10
C ASN A 20 13.94 -11.30 1.22
N SER A 21 14.28 -12.33 0.45
CA SER A 21 13.32 -13.01 -0.45
C SER A 21 12.19 -13.77 0.26
N LYS A 22 12.21 -13.88 1.59
CA LYS A 22 11.12 -14.51 2.37
C LYS A 22 9.99 -13.54 2.68
N VAL A 23 10.18 -12.23 2.46
CA VAL A 23 9.17 -11.21 2.72
C VAL A 23 8.71 -10.63 1.39
N PHE A 24 7.42 -10.80 1.10
CA PHE A 24 6.77 -10.17 -0.03
C PHE A 24 6.00 -8.95 0.46
N ILE A 25 6.31 -7.77 -0.10
CA ILE A 25 5.75 -6.48 0.31
C ILE A 25 4.88 -5.94 -0.83
N ILE A 26 3.61 -5.69 -0.51
CA ILE A 26 2.71 -4.85 -1.30
C ILE A 26 2.60 -3.54 -0.53
N ASP A 27 2.91 -2.41 -1.17
CA ASP A 27 2.77 -1.09 -0.57
C ASP A 27 2.02 -0.18 -1.56
N VAL A 28 0.94 0.44 -1.06
CA VAL A 28 0.00 1.28 -1.80
C VAL A 28 0.01 2.67 -1.18
N PHE A 29 0.79 3.57 -1.78
CA PHE A 29 1.08 4.87 -1.17
C PHE A 29 0.99 6.01 -2.18
N ASN A 30 0.79 7.22 -1.68
CA ASN A 30 0.90 8.44 -2.45
C ASN A 30 2.39 8.76 -2.68
N GLU A 31 2.87 8.67 -3.91
CA GLU A 31 4.30 8.83 -4.21
C GLU A 31 4.81 10.27 -4.03
N ASN A 32 3.89 11.23 -3.89
CA ASN A 32 4.21 12.64 -3.81
C ASN A 32 4.40 13.17 -2.39
N ILE A 33 4.13 12.36 -1.35
CA ILE A 33 4.25 12.76 0.07
C ILE A 33 5.44 12.06 0.76
N TYR A 34 5.66 12.34 2.04
CA TYR A 34 6.71 11.67 2.83
C TYR A 34 6.57 10.14 2.70
N PRO A 35 7.65 9.35 2.66
CA PRO A 35 9.07 9.70 2.82
C PRO A 35 9.87 9.89 1.53
N LYS A 36 9.36 9.43 0.37
CA LYS A 36 10.09 9.41 -0.93
C LYS A 36 11.43 8.67 -0.85
N ASP A 37 11.46 7.58 -0.11
CA ASP A 37 12.69 6.84 0.14
C ASP A 37 12.93 5.81 -0.96
N THR A 38 13.59 6.24 -2.04
CA THR A 38 13.85 5.40 -3.21
C THR A 38 14.76 4.20 -2.92
N TYR A 39 15.56 4.25 -1.84
CA TYR A 39 16.37 3.11 -1.43
C TYR A 39 15.51 2.05 -0.74
N ALA A 40 14.65 2.47 0.18
CA ALA A 40 13.68 1.57 0.83
C ALA A 40 12.74 0.92 -0.20
N GLU A 41 12.29 1.70 -1.19
CA GLU A 41 11.38 1.23 -2.24
C GLU A 41 11.90 0.00 -3.01
N THR A 42 13.23 -0.21 -3.04
CA THR A 42 13.83 -1.39 -3.69
C THR A 42 13.47 -2.72 -3.01
N ALA A 43 12.97 -2.70 -1.76
CA ALA A 43 12.44 -3.88 -1.07
C ALA A 43 11.01 -4.22 -1.48
N ILE A 44 10.26 -3.28 -2.08
CA ILE A 44 8.85 -3.47 -2.40
C ILE A 44 8.73 -4.48 -3.55
N SER A 45 7.94 -5.54 -3.32
CA SER A 45 7.70 -6.58 -4.32
C SER A 45 6.62 -6.17 -5.33
N LYS A 46 5.63 -5.40 -4.88
CA LYS A 46 4.55 -4.81 -5.69
C LYS A 46 4.22 -3.40 -5.16
N ALA A 47 4.80 -2.39 -5.79
CA ALA A 47 4.48 -1.00 -5.48
C ALA A 47 3.24 -0.54 -6.26
N VAL A 48 2.31 0.11 -5.59
CA VAL A 48 1.20 0.85 -6.21
C VAL A 48 1.37 2.31 -5.85
N LYS A 49 1.89 3.08 -6.80
CA LYS A 49 2.14 4.51 -6.63
C LYS A 49 0.91 5.28 -7.07
N LEU A 50 0.36 6.05 -6.15
CA LEU A 50 -0.82 6.87 -6.35
C LEU A 50 -0.44 8.34 -6.45
N ASP A 51 -1.16 9.09 -7.27
CA ASP A 51 -1.04 10.54 -7.33
C ASP A 51 -1.91 11.19 -6.24
N TYR A 52 -1.78 12.50 -6.06
CA TYR A 52 -2.63 13.27 -5.17
C TYR A 52 -4.12 13.07 -5.52
N PHE A 53 -4.92 13.00 -4.46
CA PHE A 53 -6.38 13.03 -4.52
C PHE A 53 -7.04 11.90 -5.31
N VAL A 54 -6.34 10.78 -5.54
CA VAL A 54 -6.93 9.55 -6.09
C VAL A 54 -8.21 9.20 -5.31
N GLN A 55 -9.24 8.81 -6.07
CA GLN A 55 -10.59 8.53 -5.58
C GLN A 55 -10.86 7.03 -5.51
N ASP A 56 -11.96 6.68 -4.85
CA ASP A 56 -12.40 5.32 -4.54
C ASP A 56 -12.20 4.31 -5.67
N TYR A 57 -12.71 4.58 -6.88
CA TYR A 57 -12.67 3.61 -7.98
C TYR A 57 -11.24 3.24 -8.36
N GLU A 58 -10.39 4.24 -8.55
CA GLU A 58 -9.00 4.04 -8.96
C GLU A 58 -8.19 3.38 -7.83
N TYR A 59 -8.40 3.80 -6.59
CA TYR A 59 -7.76 3.19 -5.42
C TYR A 59 -8.14 1.71 -5.29
N LEU A 60 -9.44 1.40 -5.22
CA LEU A 60 -9.93 0.04 -5.03
C LEU A 60 -9.49 -0.89 -6.15
N THR A 61 -9.58 -0.44 -7.41
CA THR A 61 -9.16 -1.25 -8.57
C THR A 61 -7.65 -1.53 -8.52
N SER A 62 -6.84 -0.55 -8.11
CA SER A 62 -5.39 -0.69 -8.04
C SER A 62 -4.98 -1.65 -6.92
N VAL A 63 -5.62 -1.54 -5.75
CA VAL A 63 -5.41 -2.46 -4.61
C VAL A 63 -5.84 -3.88 -4.98
N GLU A 64 -7.07 -4.06 -5.48
CA GLU A 64 -7.60 -5.37 -5.86
C GLU A 64 -6.70 -6.06 -6.89
N SER A 65 -6.30 -5.34 -7.94
CA SER A 65 -5.40 -5.86 -8.97
C SER A 65 -4.05 -6.29 -8.37
N ALA A 66 -3.45 -5.46 -7.51
CA ALA A 66 -2.19 -5.78 -6.86
C ALA A 66 -2.28 -7.00 -5.94
N LEU A 67 -3.37 -7.14 -5.19
CA LEU A 67 -3.63 -8.28 -4.33
C LEU A 67 -3.78 -9.57 -5.14
N ILE A 68 -4.64 -9.56 -6.17
CA ILE A 68 -4.88 -10.73 -7.02
C ILE A 68 -3.59 -11.20 -7.68
N GLU A 69 -2.83 -10.30 -8.32
CA GLU A 69 -1.57 -10.65 -8.97
C GLU A 69 -0.55 -11.23 -7.98
N SER A 70 -0.47 -10.65 -6.78
CA SER A 70 0.49 -11.07 -5.76
C SER A 70 0.13 -12.43 -5.16
N LEU A 71 -1.14 -12.68 -4.86
CA LEU A 71 -1.63 -13.95 -4.30
C LEU A 71 -1.58 -15.11 -5.31
N ILE A 72 -1.64 -14.82 -6.62
CA ILE A 72 -1.36 -15.81 -7.66
C ILE A 72 0.14 -16.16 -7.68
N LYS A 73 1.00 -15.16 -7.50
CA LYS A 73 2.46 -15.31 -7.60
C LYS A 73 3.08 -15.99 -6.38
N VAL A 74 2.60 -15.69 -5.17
CA VAL A 74 3.18 -16.21 -3.92
C VAL A 74 2.10 -16.82 -3.02
N LYS A 75 2.50 -17.80 -2.22
CA LYS A 75 1.64 -18.43 -1.20
C LYS A 75 2.17 -18.10 0.18
N PRO A 76 1.74 -17.00 0.82
CA PRO A 76 2.24 -16.63 2.13
C PRO A 76 1.68 -17.55 3.22
N ASP A 77 2.51 -17.88 4.22
CA ASP A 77 2.07 -18.61 5.42
C ASP A 77 1.18 -17.75 6.34
N PHE A 78 1.42 -16.43 6.34
CA PHE A 78 0.60 -15.43 7.02
C PHE A 78 0.72 -14.05 6.36
N ILE A 79 -0.24 -13.19 6.67
CA ILE A 79 -0.32 -11.82 6.16
C ILE A 79 -0.30 -10.85 7.34
N ILE A 80 0.49 -9.79 7.22
CA ILE A 80 0.41 -8.58 8.05
C ILE A 80 -0.28 -7.52 7.19
N TYR A 81 -1.31 -6.90 7.74
CA TYR A 81 -2.09 -5.89 7.05
C TYR A 81 -2.03 -4.57 7.84
N ASN A 82 -1.42 -3.54 7.24
CA ASN A 82 -1.37 -2.20 7.81
C ASN A 82 -2.52 -1.36 7.24
N ALA A 83 -3.45 -0.99 8.12
CA ALA A 83 -4.71 -0.33 7.77
C ALA A 83 -4.65 1.18 8.08
N GLY A 84 -3.73 1.91 7.43
CA GLY A 84 -3.60 3.36 7.63
C GLY A 84 -4.87 4.10 7.23
N THR A 85 -5.36 4.98 8.11
CA THR A 85 -6.61 5.73 7.87
C THR A 85 -6.39 7.11 7.25
N ASP A 86 -5.14 7.50 7.04
CA ASP A 86 -4.75 8.78 6.44
C ASP A 86 -4.95 8.82 4.91
N ILE A 87 -5.42 7.74 4.31
CA ILE A 87 -5.94 7.70 2.93
C ILE A 87 -7.28 8.44 2.78
N LEU A 88 -7.97 8.73 3.89
CA LEU A 88 -9.31 9.27 3.86
C LEU A 88 -9.34 10.71 3.36
N LYS A 89 -10.39 11.03 2.60
CA LYS A 89 -10.64 12.38 2.10
C LYS A 89 -10.63 13.41 3.24
N GLY A 90 -9.76 14.41 3.11
CA GLY A 90 -9.62 15.49 4.08
C GLY A 90 -8.53 15.25 5.13
N ASP A 91 -7.86 14.10 5.10
CA ASP A 91 -6.58 13.97 5.78
C ASP A 91 -5.58 15.00 5.24
N LYS A 92 -4.84 15.63 6.15
CA LYS A 92 -3.97 16.77 5.81
C LYS A 92 -2.61 16.35 5.28
N LEU A 93 -2.21 15.10 5.50
CA LEU A 93 -0.88 14.59 5.19
C LEU A 93 -0.92 13.52 4.11
N GLY A 94 -1.90 12.60 4.15
CA GLY A 94 -2.03 11.52 3.17
C GLY A 94 -2.50 11.99 1.78
N LEU A 95 -3.31 13.05 1.73
CA LEU A 95 -3.70 13.74 0.49
C LEU A 95 -4.31 12.83 -0.59
N LEU A 96 -4.98 11.75 -0.18
CA LEU A 96 -5.87 10.95 -1.02
C LEU A 96 -7.34 11.38 -0.79
N SER A 97 -8.25 10.89 -1.63
CA SER A 97 -9.66 11.29 -1.60
C SER A 97 -10.60 10.10 -1.34
N ILE A 98 -10.18 9.16 -0.48
CA ILE A 98 -10.92 7.92 -0.25
C ILE A 98 -12.08 8.15 0.71
N THR A 99 -13.25 7.62 0.38
CA THR A 99 -14.42 7.66 1.27
C THR A 99 -14.30 6.60 2.39
N PRO A 100 -14.93 6.82 3.55
CA PRO A 100 -15.02 5.79 4.58
C PRO A 100 -15.63 4.47 4.08
N GLU A 101 -16.60 4.56 3.17
CA GLU A 101 -17.24 3.39 2.56
C GLU A 101 -16.25 2.59 1.71
N ALA A 102 -15.45 3.26 0.87
CA ALA A 102 -14.39 2.62 0.10
C ALA A 102 -13.29 2.05 1.00
N SER A 103 -12.88 2.77 2.05
CA SER A 103 -11.92 2.26 3.03
C SER A 103 -12.43 0.99 3.72
N PHE A 104 -13.72 0.92 4.05
CA PHE A 104 -14.33 -0.28 4.62
C PHE A 104 -14.34 -1.48 3.65
N CYS A 105 -14.48 -1.26 2.34
CA CYS A 105 -14.40 -2.34 1.35
C CYS A 105 -13.05 -3.06 1.37
N LEU A 106 -11.96 -2.39 1.74
CA LEU A 106 -10.60 -2.97 1.79
C LEU A 106 -10.47 -4.12 2.80
N ILE A 107 -11.39 -4.22 3.76
CA ILE A 107 -11.43 -5.32 4.75
C ILE A 107 -11.92 -6.63 4.11
N PHE A 108 -12.63 -6.55 2.98
CA PHE A 108 -13.25 -7.70 2.31
C PHE A 108 -12.53 -8.12 1.01
N LEU A 109 -11.47 -7.41 0.62
CA LEU A 109 -10.58 -7.79 -0.48
C LEU A 109 -9.55 -8.83 -0.01
#